data_AF-A0A5F7ZWM1-F1
#
_entry.id   AF-A0A5F7ZWM1-F1
#
_cell.length_a   1.000
_cell.length_b   1.000
_cell.length_c   1.000
_cell.angle_alpha   90.00
_cell.angle_beta   90.00
_cell.angle_gamma   90.00
#
_symmetry.space_group_name_H-M   'P 1'
#
loop_
_entity.id
_entity.type
_entity.pdbx_description
1 polymer ?
#
loop_
_entity_poly.entity_id
_entity_poly.type
_entity_poly.pdbx_seq_one_letter_code
_entity_poly.pdbx_strand_id
1 'polypeptide(L)'
;MSESKSGPEYASFFAVMGASAAMVFSGGFGVDFSQATEDVGSGVALVARRILSHGVTSFCPTLVTSPPEVYHKVVPQIPVKSGGPHGAGVLGLHLEGPFISREKRGAHPEAHLRSFEANAFQDLLATYGPLDNVRIVTLAPELGHSHEVIRE
;
A
#
# COMPACT_ATOMS: atom_id res chain seq x y z
N MET A 1 -39.91 -1.12 19.49
CA MET A 1 -39.08 0.11 19.53
C MET A 1 -37.64 -0.34 19.67
N SER A 2 -36.80 0.04 18.72
CA SER A 2 -35.55 -0.62 18.36
C SER A 2 -34.44 -0.50 19.41
N GLU A 3 -33.88 -1.63 19.80
CA GLU A 3 -32.56 -1.69 20.45
C GLU A 3 -31.48 -1.38 19.41
N SER A 4 -30.74 -0.29 19.64
CA SER A 4 -29.54 0.07 18.89
C SER A 4 -28.41 -0.90 19.24
N LYS A 5 -28.10 -1.87 18.37
CA LYS A 5 -26.85 -2.61 18.44
C LYS A 5 -25.73 -1.77 17.82
N SER A 6 -24.94 -1.14 18.69
CA SER A 6 -23.60 -0.65 18.35
C SER A 6 -22.71 -1.84 17.99
N GLY A 7 -22.46 -2.05 16.69
CA GLY A 7 -21.43 -2.98 16.23
C GLY A 7 -20.02 -2.42 16.50
N PRO A 8 -19.01 -3.27 16.66
CA PRO A 8 -17.63 -2.79 16.87
C PRO A 8 -17.12 -2.09 15.59
N GLU A 9 -16.40 -0.98 15.76
CA GLU A 9 -15.58 -0.40 14.70
C GLU A 9 -14.55 -1.44 14.24
N TYR A 10 -14.68 -1.89 12.98
CA TYR A 10 -13.80 -2.92 12.42
C TYR A 10 -12.52 -2.28 11.87
N ALA A 11 -11.39 -2.66 12.45
CA ALA A 11 -10.06 -2.22 12.08
C ALA A 11 -9.63 -2.80 10.71
N SER A 12 -9.18 -1.94 9.80
CA SER A 12 -8.27 -2.33 8.72
C SER A 12 -7.03 -2.96 9.36
N PHE A 13 -6.66 -4.18 8.97
CA PHE A 13 -5.50 -4.83 9.54
C PHE A 13 -4.24 -4.37 8.78
N PHE A 14 -3.34 -3.70 9.50
CA PHE A 14 -2.03 -3.30 8.99
C PHE A 14 -1.02 -4.40 9.31
N ALA A 15 -0.50 -5.09 8.30
CA ALA A 15 0.70 -5.90 8.49
C ALA A 15 1.92 -4.97 8.46
N VAL A 16 2.33 -4.46 9.63
CA VAL A 16 3.57 -3.70 9.77
C VAL A 16 4.69 -4.68 10.09
N MET A 17 5.48 -5.01 9.07
CA MET A 17 6.79 -5.58 9.33
C MET A 17 7.63 -4.45 9.95
N GLY A 18 8.20 -4.65 11.15
CA GLY A 18 9.21 -3.87 11.89
C GLY A 18 9.00 -2.36 12.23
N ALA A 19 9.42 -2.02 13.45
CA ALA A 19 9.18 -0.76 14.16
C ALA A 19 10.01 0.45 13.65
N SER A 20 9.35 1.36 12.96
CA SER A 20 9.69 2.79 12.83
C SER A 20 8.40 3.50 12.41
N ALA A 21 8.07 4.65 12.99
CA ALA A 21 6.88 5.40 12.58
C ALA A 21 7.06 5.89 11.13
N ALA A 22 6.54 5.14 10.17
CA ALA A 22 6.60 5.45 8.76
C ALA A 22 5.34 6.22 8.33
N MET A 23 5.52 7.39 7.73
CA MET A 23 4.38 8.08 7.10
C MET A 23 3.94 7.28 5.86
N VAL A 24 2.64 7.02 5.73
CA VAL A 24 2.02 6.40 4.54
C VAL A 24 1.10 7.41 3.87
N PHE A 25 1.26 7.61 2.57
CA PHE A 25 0.37 8.42 1.76
C PHE A 25 0.58 8.10 0.27
N SER A 26 -0.46 8.30 -0.53
CA SER A 26 -0.51 7.84 -1.93
C SER A 26 0.10 8.81 -2.94
N GLY A 27 0.38 10.04 -2.52
CA GLY A 27 0.97 11.07 -3.38
C GLY A 27 1.13 12.42 -2.71
N GLY A 28 1.93 13.30 -3.32
CA GLY A 28 2.19 14.64 -2.81
C GLY A 28 2.91 15.51 -3.82
N PHE A 29 2.76 16.83 -3.70
CA PHE A 29 3.43 17.81 -4.57
C PHE A 29 3.16 17.60 -6.08
N GLY A 30 1.96 17.13 -6.42
CA GLY A 30 1.55 16.84 -7.81
C GLY A 30 1.97 15.46 -8.32
N VAL A 31 2.56 14.61 -7.48
CA VAL A 31 2.92 13.22 -7.78
C VAL A 31 1.88 12.28 -7.19
N ASP A 32 1.37 11.35 -7.99
CA ASP A 32 0.58 10.19 -7.57
C ASP A 32 1.42 8.93 -7.80
N PHE A 33 1.66 8.16 -6.74
CA PHE A 33 2.52 6.96 -6.81
C PHE A 33 1.84 5.81 -7.56
N SER A 34 0.51 5.77 -7.62
CA SER A 34 -0.26 4.77 -8.36
C SER A 34 -0.36 5.05 -9.86
N GLN A 35 0.19 6.17 -10.35
CA GLN A 35 0.25 6.43 -11.78
C GLN A 35 1.46 5.75 -12.41
N ALA A 36 1.17 4.85 -13.35
CA ALA A 36 2.17 4.05 -14.05
C ALA A 36 2.89 4.87 -15.14
N THR A 37 3.63 5.91 -14.73
CA THR A 37 4.48 6.71 -15.62
C THR A 37 5.77 5.96 -15.95
N GLU A 38 6.56 6.46 -16.91
CA GLU A 38 7.88 5.88 -17.23
C GLU A 38 8.93 6.15 -16.15
N ASP A 39 8.68 7.12 -15.26
CA ASP A 39 9.66 7.57 -14.26
C ASP A 39 8.98 7.84 -12.91
N VAL A 40 8.42 6.79 -12.31
CA VAL A 40 7.83 6.88 -10.97
C VAL A 40 8.92 7.15 -9.91
N GLY A 41 10.14 6.66 -10.16
CA GLY A 41 11.30 6.86 -9.30
C GLY A 41 11.64 8.34 -9.07
N SER A 42 11.62 9.18 -10.12
CA SER A 42 11.87 10.62 -9.94
C SER A 42 10.73 11.32 -9.20
N GLY A 43 9.48 10.89 -9.38
CA GLY A 43 8.33 11.34 -8.61
C GLY A 43 8.51 11.06 -7.13
N VAL A 44 8.84 9.83 -6.76
CA VAL A 44 9.14 9.44 -5.37
C VAL A 44 10.32 10.26 -4.82
N ALA A 45 11.38 10.46 -5.60
CA ALA A 45 12.53 11.26 -5.18
C ALA A 45 12.19 12.75 -4.97
N LEU A 46 11.30 13.32 -5.78
CA LEU A 46 10.78 14.68 -5.60
C LEU A 46 10.02 14.79 -4.29
N VAL A 47 9.11 13.85 -4.03
CA VAL A 47 8.34 13.83 -2.79
C VAL A 47 9.26 13.66 -1.58
N ALA A 48 10.20 12.71 -1.62
CA ALA A 48 11.18 12.48 -0.56
C ALA A 48 11.98 13.75 -0.21
N ARG A 49 12.38 14.55 -1.20
CA ARG A 49 13.03 15.85 -0.99
C ARG A 49 12.12 16.85 -0.28
N ARG A 50 10.87 16.96 -0.74
CA ARG A 50 9.93 17.99 -0.28
C ARG A 50 9.40 17.69 1.12
N ILE A 51 9.06 16.45 1.43
CA ILE A 51 8.53 16.09 2.77
C ILE A 51 9.56 16.28 3.89
N LEU A 52 10.85 16.26 3.55
CA LEU A 52 11.92 16.51 4.52
C LEU A 52 11.84 17.90 5.14
N SER A 53 11.45 18.93 4.36
CA SER A 53 11.24 20.29 4.92
C SER A 53 10.02 20.39 5.84
N HIS A 54 9.18 19.36 5.87
CA HIS A 54 8.03 19.23 6.76
C HIS A 54 8.30 18.31 7.95
N GLY A 55 9.57 17.92 8.19
CA GLY A 55 9.97 17.09 9.32
C GLY A 55 9.79 15.58 9.12
N VAL A 56 9.33 15.14 7.94
CA VAL A 56 9.22 13.71 7.62
C VAL A 56 10.57 13.20 7.14
N THR A 57 11.20 12.35 7.95
CA THR A 57 12.55 11.81 7.66
C THR A 57 12.52 10.45 6.99
N SER A 58 11.39 9.75 6.99
CA SER A 58 11.18 8.46 6.33
C SER A 58 9.69 8.21 6.02
N PHE A 59 9.40 7.50 4.94
CA PHE A 59 8.03 7.19 4.51
C PHE A 59 7.95 5.91 3.67
N CYS A 60 6.73 5.40 3.48
CA CYS A 60 6.44 4.33 2.53
C CYS A 60 5.52 4.87 1.42
N PRO A 61 5.99 5.04 0.18
CA PRO A 61 5.13 5.38 -0.95
C PRO A 61 3.98 4.39 -1.04
N THR A 62 2.74 4.89 -1.03
CA THR A 62 1.54 4.04 -1.01
C THR A 62 0.97 3.87 -2.40
N LEU A 63 0.85 2.63 -2.86
CA LEU A 63 0.09 2.27 -4.05
C LEU A 63 -1.32 1.86 -3.61
N VAL A 64 -2.32 2.61 -4.03
CA VAL A 64 -3.73 2.27 -3.80
C VAL A 64 -4.23 1.28 -4.85
N THR A 65 -5.42 0.72 -4.62
CA THR A 65 -6.09 -0.24 -5.51
C THR A 65 -6.01 0.17 -6.98
N SER A 66 -5.26 -0.63 -7.73
CA SER A 66 -4.94 -0.46 -9.14
C SER A 66 -5.01 -1.80 -9.87
N PRO A 67 -5.03 -1.81 -11.22
CA PRO A 67 -4.83 -3.04 -11.98
C PRO A 67 -3.45 -3.69 -11.72
N PRO A 68 -3.30 -5.03 -11.84
CA PRO A 68 -2.02 -5.73 -11.68
C PRO A 68 -0.87 -5.14 -12.48
N GLU A 69 -1.16 -4.67 -13.70
CA GLU A 69 -0.17 -4.10 -14.62
C GLU A 69 0.50 -2.86 -14.04
N VAL A 70 -0.23 -2.09 -13.22
CA VAL A 70 0.33 -0.93 -12.50
C VAL A 70 1.31 -1.40 -11.44
N TYR A 71 0.94 -2.39 -10.61
CA TYR A 71 1.85 -2.91 -9.59
C TYR A 71 3.12 -3.51 -10.21
N HIS A 72 2.96 -4.35 -11.25
CA HIS A 72 4.08 -4.96 -11.96
C HIS A 72 5.02 -3.92 -12.57
N LYS A 73 4.50 -2.77 -13.01
CA LYS A 73 5.30 -1.67 -13.53
C LYS A 73 5.99 -0.87 -12.41
N VAL A 74 5.27 -0.56 -11.33
CA VAL A 74 5.71 0.42 -10.33
C VAL A 74 6.56 -0.19 -9.21
N VAL A 75 6.17 -1.36 -8.70
CA VAL A 75 6.83 -2.02 -7.55
C VAL A 75 8.34 -2.21 -7.77
N PRO A 76 8.83 -2.65 -8.95
CA PRO A 76 10.26 -2.82 -9.18
C PRO A 76 11.04 -1.51 -9.29
N GLN A 77 10.38 -0.38 -9.57
CA GLN A 77 11.04 0.92 -9.81
C GLN A 77 11.33 1.70 -8.53
N ILE A 78 10.77 1.28 -7.39
CA ILE A 78 10.87 2.00 -6.12
C ILE A 78 11.68 1.16 -5.12
N PRO A 79 13.01 1.31 -5.11
CA PRO A 79 13.85 0.60 -4.16
C PRO A 79 13.76 1.22 -2.76
N VAL A 80 14.03 0.40 -1.74
CA VAL A 80 14.32 0.88 -0.39
C VAL A 80 15.55 1.80 -0.45
N LYS A 81 15.47 2.96 0.20
CA LYS A 81 16.52 3.97 0.17
C LYS A 81 16.67 4.64 1.53
N SER A 82 17.89 4.67 2.05
CA SER A 82 18.19 5.42 3.27
C SER A 82 17.97 6.92 3.06
N GLY A 83 17.43 7.58 4.08
CA GLY A 83 17.29 9.04 4.10
C GLY A 83 18.62 9.77 4.27
N GLY A 84 18.60 11.09 4.14
CA GLY A 84 19.78 11.93 4.33
C GLY A 84 19.49 13.42 4.13
N PRO A 85 20.54 14.26 4.00
CA PRO A 85 20.39 15.71 3.86
C PRO A 85 19.63 16.13 2.59
N HIS A 86 19.47 15.21 1.64
CA HIS A 86 18.83 15.45 0.34
C HIS A 86 17.51 14.69 0.17
N GLY A 87 16.91 14.16 1.23
CA GLY A 87 15.58 13.58 1.16
C GLY A 87 15.28 12.59 2.28
N ALA A 88 13.99 12.41 2.54
CA ALA A 88 13.49 11.37 3.43
C ALA A 88 13.84 9.96 2.91
N GLY A 89 14.00 9.02 3.83
CA GLY A 89 14.18 7.62 3.50
C GLY A 89 12.91 6.98 2.92
N VAL A 90 13.07 6.08 1.97
CA VAL A 90 12.02 5.19 1.48
C VAL A 90 12.21 3.86 2.18
N LEU A 91 11.30 3.51 3.09
CA LEU A 91 11.40 2.28 3.90
C LEU A 91 10.88 1.03 3.17
N GLY A 92 10.38 1.21 1.95
CA GLY A 92 9.68 0.23 1.14
C GLY A 92 8.29 0.74 0.78
N LEU A 93 7.55 -0.06 0.01
CA LEU A 93 6.21 0.28 -0.47
C LEU A 93 5.13 -0.10 0.53
N HIS A 94 4.07 0.68 0.53
CA HIS A 94 2.80 0.30 1.14
C HIS A 94 1.81 -0.03 0.01
N LEU A 95 1.23 -1.23 0.04
CA LEU A 95 0.21 -1.66 -0.91
C LEU A 95 -1.16 -1.62 -0.21
N GLU A 96 -2.00 -0.67 -0.60
CA GLU A 96 -3.33 -0.46 -0.02
C GLU A 96 -4.42 -0.99 -0.96
N GLY A 97 -4.80 -2.25 -0.74
CA GLY A 97 -5.59 -3.04 -1.69
C GLY A 97 -4.77 -3.53 -2.90
N PRO A 98 -5.36 -4.35 -3.79
CA PRO A 98 -6.80 -4.39 -4.12
C PRO A 98 -7.65 -5.37 -3.30
N PHE A 99 -7.04 -6.09 -2.35
CA PHE A 99 -7.73 -7.05 -1.48
C PHE A 99 -8.45 -6.38 -0.32
N ILE A 100 -9.40 -5.50 -0.61
CA ILE A 100 -10.20 -4.80 0.41
C ILE A 100 -11.69 -5.11 0.26
N SER A 101 -12.45 -4.91 1.33
CA SER A 101 -13.89 -5.16 1.33
C SER A 101 -14.63 -4.21 0.38
N ARG A 102 -15.51 -4.77 -0.46
CA ARG A 102 -16.36 -3.98 -1.36
C ARG A 102 -17.26 -3.00 -0.60
N GLU A 103 -17.76 -3.42 0.56
CA GLU A 103 -18.64 -2.60 1.41
C GLU A 103 -17.89 -1.45 2.09
N LYS A 104 -16.57 -1.61 2.31
CA LYS A 104 -15.70 -0.63 2.98
C LYS A 104 -14.69 -0.01 2.03
N ARG A 105 -14.98 0.01 0.72
CA ARG A 105 -13.99 0.36 -0.31
C ARG A 105 -13.55 1.83 -0.31
N GLY A 106 -14.29 2.74 0.32
CA GLY A 106 -13.96 4.17 0.29
C GLY A 106 -13.64 4.69 -1.12
N ALA A 107 -12.46 5.29 -1.29
CA ALA A 107 -11.98 5.85 -2.56
C ALA A 107 -11.43 4.82 -3.56
N HIS A 108 -11.39 3.53 -3.20
CA HIS A 108 -10.83 2.51 -4.06
C HIS A 108 -11.77 2.16 -5.24
N PRO A 109 -11.25 2.09 -6.47
CA PRO A 109 -12.06 1.76 -7.65
C PRO A 109 -12.61 0.35 -7.57
N GLU A 110 -13.93 0.23 -7.57
CA GLU A 110 -14.61 -1.07 -7.43
C GLU A 110 -14.24 -2.07 -8.52
N ALA A 111 -13.98 -1.58 -9.73
CA ALA A 111 -13.56 -2.38 -10.89
C ALA A 111 -12.18 -3.04 -10.73
N HIS A 112 -11.39 -2.60 -9.75
CA HIS A 112 -10.05 -3.13 -9.51
C HIS A 112 -9.95 -3.91 -8.20
N LEU A 113 -11.02 -4.00 -7.42
CA LEU A 113 -11.08 -4.81 -6.22
C LEU A 113 -10.93 -6.29 -6.56
N ARG A 114 -10.16 -7.00 -5.72
CA ARG A 114 -9.86 -8.42 -5.88
C ARG A 114 -10.15 -9.17 -4.58
N SER A 115 -10.46 -10.45 -4.72
CA SER A 115 -10.47 -11.41 -3.61
C SER A 115 -9.30 -12.37 -3.79
N PHE A 116 -8.95 -13.09 -2.73
CA PHE A 116 -8.10 -14.26 -2.86
C PHE A 116 -8.92 -15.40 -3.48
N GLU A 117 -8.32 -16.10 -4.44
CA GLU A 117 -8.86 -17.33 -5.00
C GLU A 117 -8.35 -18.50 -4.13
N ALA A 118 -8.22 -19.69 -4.71
CA ALA A 118 -7.83 -20.89 -3.96
C ALA A 118 -6.37 -20.91 -3.48
N ASN A 119 -5.50 -20.00 -3.95
CA ASN A 119 -4.06 -20.09 -3.71
C ASN A 119 -3.50 -18.97 -2.82
N ALA A 120 -4.36 -18.18 -2.16
CA ALA A 120 -4.03 -17.22 -1.11
C ALA A 120 -2.80 -16.34 -1.44
N PHE A 121 -1.63 -16.68 -0.90
CA PHE A 121 -0.38 -15.95 -1.09
C PHE A 121 0.08 -15.90 -2.55
N GLN A 122 -0.19 -16.95 -3.34
CA GLN A 122 0.12 -16.93 -4.78
C GLN A 122 -0.76 -15.95 -5.55
N ASP A 123 -2.02 -15.76 -5.14
CA ASP A 123 -2.90 -14.76 -5.75
C ASP A 123 -2.42 -13.34 -5.43
N LEU A 124 -1.84 -13.16 -4.23
CA LEU A 124 -1.18 -11.93 -3.84
C LEU A 124 0.05 -11.65 -4.71
N LEU A 125 0.94 -12.63 -4.89
CA LEU A 125 2.13 -12.50 -5.75
C LEU A 125 1.75 -12.30 -7.22
N ALA A 126 0.72 -12.97 -7.71
CA ALA A 126 0.21 -12.77 -9.06
C ALA A 126 -0.31 -11.34 -9.26
N THR A 127 -0.91 -10.74 -8.23
CA THR A 127 -1.45 -9.38 -8.28
C THR A 127 -0.36 -8.31 -8.20
N TYR A 128 0.57 -8.42 -7.24
CA TYR A 128 1.56 -7.37 -6.98
C TYR A 128 2.92 -7.58 -7.67
N GLY A 129 3.23 -8.82 -8.04
CA GLY A 129 4.58 -9.21 -8.44
C GLY A 129 5.49 -9.48 -7.23
N PRO A 130 6.83 -9.46 -7.44
CA PRO A 130 7.81 -9.65 -6.36
C PRO A 130 7.67 -8.59 -5.28
N LEU A 131 7.77 -9.01 -4.01
CA LEU A 131 7.53 -8.16 -2.84
C LEU A 131 8.81 -7.67 -2.17
N ASP A 132 9.98 -7.82 -2.80
CA ASP A 132 11.29 -7.51 -2.20
C ASP A 132 11.40 -6.07 -1.67
N ASN A 133 10.68 -5.14 -2.30
CA ASN A 133 10.64 -3.72 -1.93
C ASN A 133 9.37 -3.34 -1.14
N VAL A 134 8.52 -4.29 -0.78
CA VAL A 134 7.23 -4.04 -0.11
C VAL A 134 7.40 -4.18 1.40
N ARG A 135 6.87 -3.20 2.14
CA ARG A 135 6.98 -3.13 3.60
C ARG A 135 5.66 -3.38 4.32
N ILE A 136 4.56 -2.89 3.74
CA ILE A 136 3.23 -2.93 4.34
C ILE A 136 2.25 -3.38 3.26
N VAL A 137 1.37 -4.31 3.61
CA VAL A 137 0.18 -4.64 2.82
C VAL A 137 -1.04 -4.41 3.68
N THR A 138 -1.99 -3.64 3.16
CA THR A 138 -3.31 -3.43 3.75
C THR A 138 -4.32 -4.25 2.96
N LEU A 139 -5.01 -5.14 3.67
CA LEU A 139 -6.04 -6.02 3.13
C LEU A 139 -7.20 -6.16 4.12
N ALA A 140 -8.36 -6.57 3.61
CA ALA A 140 -9.54 -6.84 4.42
C ALA A 140 -9.45 -8.25 5.04
N PRO A 141 -9.39 -8.38 6.38
CA PRO A 141 -9.24 -9.66 7.06
C PRO A 141 -10.49 -10.55 6.96
N GLU A 142 -11.63 -10.00 6.58
CA GLU A 142 -12.87 -10.76 6.34
C GLU A 142 -12.89 -11.50 4.99
N LEU A 143 -11.95 -11.20 4.08
CA LEU A 143 -11.87 -11.92 2.81
C LEU A 143 -11.47 -13.38 3.05
N GLY A 144 -12.08 -14.29 2.30
CA GLY A 144 -11.69 -15.70 2.28
C GLY A 144 -10.19 -15.83 2.00
N HIS A 145 -9.52 -16.77 2.67
CA HIS A 145 -8.08 -17.03 2.56
C HIS A 145 -7.13 -15.90 3.02
N SER A 146 -7.63 -14.75 3.48
CA SER A 146 -6.78 -13.64 3.97
C SER A 146 -5.90 -14.03 5.17
N HIS A 147 -6.38 -14.90 6.04
CA HIS A 147 -5.60 -15.39 7.18
C HIS A 147 -4.38 -16.22 6.80
N GLU A 148 -4.41 -16.91 5.67
CA GLU A 148 -3.27 -17.64 5.15
C GLU A 148 -2.20 -16.66 4.69
N VAL A 149 -2.61 -15.61 3.96
CA VAL A 149 -1.74 -14.52 3.51
C VAL A 149 -1.08 -13.76 4.66
N ILE A 150 -1.82 -13.49 5.74
CA ILE A 150 -1.29 -12.75 6.91
C ILE A 150 -0.20 -13.54 7.66
N ARG A 151 -0.16 -14.87 7.53
CA ARG A 151 0.74 -15.74 8.30
C ARG A 151 2.10 -16.03 7.63
N GLU A 152 2.19 -15.86 6.33
CA GLU A 152 3.44 -16.00 5.56
C GLU A 152 4.46 -14.89 5.92
#